data_AF-A0A0G1SK27-F1
#
_entry.id   AF-A0A0G1SK27-F1
#
_cell.length_a   1.000
_cell.length_b   1.000
_cell.length_c   1.000
_cell.angle_alpha   90.00
_cell.angle_beta   90.00
_cell.angle_gamma   90.00
#
_symmetry.space_group_name_H-M   'P 1'
#
loop_
_entity.id
_entity.type
_entity.pdbx_description
1 polymer ?
#
loop_
_entity_poly.entity_id
_entity_poly.type
_entity_poly.pdbx_seq_one_letter_code
_entity_poly.pdbx_strand_id
1 'polypeptide(L)'
;MPKLFGTTGIRGPADTLFTKTFCYQLGAVFGDWLISKGKEGYVAVAMDPRESSPFIKQHLIQGLASQGWEILDEGVIPTPALTYFVKQSPSVGGGVMVTGSHVTANLNGVKLFIAGEEVTKAHELEIEQLFNANN
;
A
#
# COMPACT_ATOMS: atom_id res chain seq x y z
N MET A 1 -10.75 4.96 15.79
CA MET A 1 -9.32 5.29 15.85
C MET A 1 -9.06 6.64 15.19
N PRO A 2 -7.90 7.29 15.40
CA PRO A 2 -7.53 8.48 14.64
C PRO A 2 -7.45 8.17 13.15
N LYS A 3 -7.57 9.23 12.33
CA LYS A 3 -7.61 9.14 10.88
C LYS A 3 -6.36 8.47 10.30
N LEU A 4 -6.53 7.42 9.48
CA LEU A 4 -5.45 6.64 8.87
C LEU A 4 -4.77 7.40 7.71
N PHE A 5 -5.57 7.94 6.79
CA PHE A 5 -5.06 8.62 5.59
C PHE A 5 -4.87 10.13 5.81
N GLY A 6 -3.72 10.64 5.38
CA GLY A 6 -3.38 12.05 5.39
C GLY A 6 -3.76 12.77 4.09
N THR A 7 -2.97 13.78 3.72
CA THR A 7 -3.14 14.50 2.45
C THR A 7 -2.89 13.59 1.25
N THR A 8 -1.81 12.80 1.28
CA THR A 8 -1.45 11.80 0.26
C THR A 8 -0.98 10.52 0.95
N GLY A 9 -1.74 9.43 0.80
CA GLY A 9 -1.45 8.16 1.46
C GLY A 9 -1.39 8.22 2.98
N ILE A 10 -0.76 7.20 3.56
CA ILE A 10 -0.52 7.02 4.99
C ILE A 10 0.91 7.46 5.28
N ARG A 11 1.14 8.27 6.33
CA ARG A 11 2.47 8.72 6.72
C ARG A 11 2.62 8.76 8.23
N GLY A 12 3.82 8.47 8.70
CA GLY A 12 4.17 8.59 10.10
C GLY A 12 5.57 8.07 10.41
N PRO A 13 5.96 8.02 11.69
CA PRO A 13 7.28 7.54 12.08
C PRO A 13 7.45 6.06 11.73
N ALA A 14 8.57 5.75 11.11
CA ALA A 14 8.86 4.41 10.58
C ALA A 14 8.92 3.33 11.68
N ASP A 15 9.36 3.72 12.87
CA ASP A 15 9.62 2.84 14.02
C ASP A 15 8.36 2.56 14.87
N THR A 16 7.41 3.50 14.90
CA THR A 16 6.26 3.43 15.82
C THR A 16 4.93 3.26 15.12
N LEU A 17 4.72 3.88 13.93
CA LEU A 17 3.48 3.68 13.18
C LEU A 17 3.53 2.36 12.39
N PHE A 18 4.59 2.17 11.62
CA PHE A 18 4.72 1.05 10.70
C PHE A 18 5.23 -0.21 11.39
N THR A 19 4.50 -0.66 12.40
CA THR A 19 4.75 -1.95 13.06
C THR A 19 4.45 -3.11 12.10
N LYS A 20 4.98 -4.30 12.42
CA LYS A 20 4.66 -5.55 11.69
C LYS A 20 3.15 -5.76 11.56
N THR A 21 2.42 -5.65 12.67
CA THR A 21 0.97 -5.87 12.73
C THR A 21 0.23 -4.86 11.87
N PHE A 22 0.59 -3.57 11.99
CA PHE A 22 -0.02 -2.52 11.19
C PHE A 22 0.17 -2.75 9.68
N CYS A 23 1.40 -3.02 9.25
CA CYS A 23 1.72 -3.25 7.84
C CYS A 23 1.01 -4.49 7.29
N TYR A 24 0.98 -5.59 8.06
CA TYR A 24 0.25 -6.80 7.69
C TYR A 24 -1.25 -6.53 7.53
N GLN A 25 -1.87 -5.89 8.52
CA GLN A 25 -3.30 -5.56 8.48
C GLN A 25 -3.63 -4.61 7.32
N LEU A 26 -2.79 -3.60 7.06
CA LEU A 26 -2.99 -2.67 5.95
C LEU A 26 -2.92 -3.40 4.60
N GLY A 27 -1.97 -4.31 4.44
CA GLY A 27 -1.87 -5.15 3.24
C GLY A 27 -3.10 -6.03 3.05
N ALA A 28 -3.54 -6.70 4.12
CA ALA A 28 -4.74 -7.55 4.09
C ALA A 28 -6.00 -6.76 3.74
N VAL A 29 -6.24 -5.65 4.44
CA VAL A 29 -7.40 -4.78 4.21
C VAL A 29 -7.41 -4.21 2.80
N PHE A 30 -6.26 -3.80 2.28
CA PHE A 30 -6.18 -3.32 0.90
C PHE A 30 -6.46 -4.44 -0.11
N GLY A 31 -5.96 -5.65 0.15
CA GLY A 31 -6.26 -6.84 -0.66
C GLY A 31 -7.76 -7.16 -0.71
N ASP A 32 -8.44 -7.18 0.44
CA ASP A 32 -9.90 -7.37 0.52
C ASP A 32 -10.65 -6.26 -0.20
N TRP A 33 -10.20 -5.01 -0.02
CA TRP A 33 -10.81 -3.88 -0.69
C TRP A 33 -10.69 -3.99 -2.21
N LEU A 34 -9.54 -4.39 -2.76
CA LEU A 34 -9.37 -4.63 -4.20
C LEU A 34 -10.33 -5.71 -4.72
N ILE A 35 -10.52 -6.81 -3.98
CA ILE A 35 -11.49 -7.86 -4.31
C ILE A 35 -12.91 -7.26 -4.35
N SER A 36 -13.27 -6.42 -3.37
CA SER A 36 -14.58 -5.74 -3.35
C SER A 36 -14.82 -4.81 -4.54
N LYS A 37 -13.74 -4.34 -5.18
CA LYS A 37 -13.78 -3.53 -6.42
C LYS A 37 -13.74 -4.37 -7.69
N GLY A 38 -13.86 -5.69 -7.59
CA GLY A 38 -13.82 -6.61 -8.73
C GLY A 38 -12.45 -6.67 -9.40
N LYS A 39 -11.37 -6.42 -8.65
CA LYS A 39 -10.00 -6.59 -9.13
C LYS A 39 -9.52 -8.01 -8.89
N GLU A 40 -8.66 -8.48 -9.78
CA GLU A 40 -8.08 -9.83 -9.76
C GLU A 40 -6.63 -9.79 -10.29
N GLY A 41 -5.95 -10.94 -10.27
CA GLY A 41 -4.58 -11.10 -10.75
C GLY A 41 -3.54 -10.69 -9.72
N TYR A 42 -2.66 -9.76 -10.08
CA TYR A 42 -1.48 -9.40 -9.30
C TYR A 42 -1.63 -8.05 -8.58
N VAL A 43 -0.91 -7.89 -7.47
CA VAL A 43 -0.64 -6.57 -6.86
C VAL A 43 0.84 -6.26 -7.01
N ALA A 44 1.14 -5.11 -7.63
CA ALA A 44 2.51 -4.63 -7.76
C ALA A 44 2.92 -3.87 -6.48
N VAL A 45 4.06 -4.23 -5.89
CA VAL A 45 4.56 -3.61 -4.66
C VAL A 45 5.97 -3.10 -4.90
N ALA A 46 6.19 -1.81 -4.65
CA ALA A 46 7.48 -1.15 -4.79
C ALA A 46 7.82 -0.30 -3.58
N MET A 47 9.07 0.15 -3.50
CA MET A 47 9.53 1.04 -2.44
C MET A 47 10.56 2.07 -2.90
N ASP A 48 10.76 3.11 -2.09
CA ASP A 48 11.93 3.98 -2.15
C ASP A 48 13.11 3.39 -1.34
N PRO A 49 14.34 3.94 -1.43
CA PRO A 49 15.52 3.33 -0.81
C PRO A 49 15.69 3.68 0.69
N ARG A 50 14.63 4.01 1.43
CA ARG A 50 14.74 4.26 2.88
C ARG A 50 15.09 2.96 3.62
N GLU A 51 15.87 3.07 4.69
CA GLU A 51 16.25 1.91 5.52
C GLU A 51 15.04 1.16 6.09
N SER A 52 13.94 1.86 6.40
CA SER A 52 12.70 1.25 6.89
C SER A 52 11.84 0.62 5.79
N SER A 53 12.04 0.98 4.52
CA SER A 53 11.18 0.54 3.42
C SER A 53 11.12 -0.97 3.21
N PRO A 54 12.25 -1.74 3.27
CA PRO A 54 12.21 -3.20 3.15
C PRO A 54 11.32 -3.87 4.19
N PHE A 55 11.40 -3.42 5.46
CA PHE A 55 10.59 -3.97 6.55
C PHE A 55 9.09 -3.73 6.32
N ILE A 56 8.73 -2.50 5.94
CA ILE A 56 7.33 -2.11 5.69
C ILE A 56 6.78 -2.89 4.49
N LYS A 57 7.54 -2.93 3.39
CA LYS A 57 7.18 -3.64 2.16
C LYS A 57 6.92 -5.12 2.41
N GLN A 58 7.82 -5.81 3.11
CA GLN A 58 7.70 -7.23 3.39
C GLN A 58 6.39 -7.57 4.12
N HIS A 59 6.00 -6.78 5.12
CA HIS A 59 4.79 -7.05 5.89
C HIS A 59 3.51 -6.68 5.15
N LEU A 60 3.53 -5.65 4.30
CA LEU A 60 2.43 -5.36 3.37
C LEU A 60 2.22 -6.52 2.39
N ILE A 61 3.30 -7.05 1.83
CA ILE A 61 3.29 -8.22 0.94
C ILE A 61 2.66 -9.43 1.64
N GLN A 62 3.03 -9.71 2.89
CA GLN A 62 2.44 -10.80 3.67
C GLN A 62 0.93 -10.61 3.87
N GLY A 63 0.49 -9.38 4.17
CA GLY A 63 -0.92 -9.05 4.30
C GLY A 63 -1.70 -9.27 2.99
N LEU A 64 -1.18 -8.78 1.87
CA LEU A 64 -1.79 -8.95 0.55
C LEU A 64 -1.89 -10.43 0.16
N ALA A 65 -0.80 -11.17 0.31
CA ALA A 65 -0.75 -12.60 0.02
C ALA A 65 -1.73 -13.40 0.89
N SER A 66 -1.99 -12.97 2.13
CA SER A 66 -2.98 -13.63 3.00
C SER A 66 -4.42 -13.55 2.49
N GLN A 67 -4.72 -12.60 1.60
CA GLN A 67 -6.01 -12.48 0.91
C GLN A 67 -6.01 -13.14 -0.47
N GLY A 68 -4.99 -13.95 -0.78
CA GLY A 68 -4.91 -14.72 -2.03
C GLY A 68 -4.34 -13.97 -3.23
N TRP A 69 -3.77 -12.78 -3.03
CA TRP A 69 -3.13 -12.02 -4.11
C TRP A 69 -1.75 -12.59 -4.47
N GLU A 70 -1.47 -12.71 -5.77
CA GLU A 70 -0.11 -12.89 -6.27
C GLU A 70 0.62 -11.55 -6.30
N ILE A 71 1.89 -11.53 -5.91
CA ILE A 71 2.64 -10.30 -5.68
C ILE A 71 3.75 -10.12 -6.71
N LEU A 72 3.76 -8.97 -7.37
CA LEU A 72 4.88 -8.51 -8.20
C LEU A 72 5.73 -7.57 -7.35
N ASP A 73 6.82 -8.08 -6.77
CA ASP A 73 7.78 -7.25 -6.03
C ASP A 73 8.71 -6.53 -7.00
N GLU A 74 8.42 -5.26 -7.27
CA GLU A 74 9.14 -4.41 -8.22
C GLU A 74 10.40 -3.76 -7.60
N GLY A 75 10.72 -4.09 -6.35
CA GLY A 75 11.93 -3.60 -5.69
C GLY A 75 11.95 -2.09 -5.49
N VAL A 76 13.09 -1.46 -5.79
CA VAL A 76 13.30 -0.01 -5.62
C VAL A 76 13.09 0.71 -6.95
N ILE A 77 11.97 1.40 -7.09
CA ILE A 77 11.62 2.18 -8.29
C ILE A 77 10.95 3.51 -7.92
N PRO A 78 10.95 4.52 -8.80
CA PRO A 78 10.17 5.73 -8.58
C PRO A 78 8.66 5.44 -8.57
N THR A 79 7.89 6.16 -7.76
CA THR A 79 6.41 6.11 -7.77
C THR A 79 5.79 6.17 -9.18
N PRO A 80 6.21 7.07 -10.11
CA PRO A 80 5.62 7.09 -11.45
C PRO A 80 5.90 5.83 -12.29
N ALA A 81 6.98 5.09 -12.00
CA ALA A 81 7.24 3.82 -12.68
C ALA A 81 6.23 2.75 -12.23
N LEU A 82 5.93 2.69 -10.93
CA LEU A 82 4.90 1.79 -10.40
C LEU A 82 3.52 2.14 -10.98
N THR A 83 3.12 3.41 -10.96
CA THR A 83 1.79 3.80 -11.44
C THR A 83 1.64 3.55 -12.95
N TYR A 84 2.69 3.81 -13.73
CA TYR A 84 2.73 3.46 -15.14
C TYR A 84 2.55 1.95 -15.36
N PHE A 85 3.29 1.12 -14.63
CA PHE A 85 3.21 -0.34 -14.75
C PHE A 85 1.81 -0.87 -14.43
N VAL A 86 1.21 -0.42 -13.32
CA VAL A 86 -0.17 -0.79 -12.94
C VAL A 86 -1.18 -0.33 -14.01
N LYS A 87 -0.98 0.85 -14.62
CA LYS A 87 -1.87 1.37 -15.66
C LYS A 87 -1.80 0.60 -16.97
N GLN A 88 -0.61 0.12 -17.34
CA GLN A 88 -0.38 -0.57 -18.62
C GLN A 88 -0.61 -2.08 -18.57
N SER A 89 -0.79 -2.66 -17.38
CA SER A 89 -0.85 -4.12 -17.19
C SER A 89 -2.26 -4.55 -16.77
N PRO A 90 -3.09 -5.10 -17.69
CA PRO A 90 -4.47 -5.48 -17.38
C PRO A 90 -4.60 -6.54 -16.28
N SER A 91 -3.57 -7.38 -16.10
CA SER A 91 -3.50 -8.41 -15.06
C SER A 91 -3.10 -7.88 -13.68
N VAL A 92 -2.83 -6.57 -13.53
CA VAL A 92 -2.43 -5.96 -12.26
C VAL A 92 -3.62 -5.20 -11.68
N GLY A 93 -4.23 -5.77 -10.63
CA GLY A 93 -5.43 -5.25 -9.99
C GLY A 93 -5.20 -3.97 -9.18
N GLY A 94 -3.99 -3.78 -8.66
CA GLY A 94 -3.63 -2.63 -7.84
C GLY A 94 -2.12 -2.49 -7.60
N GLY A 95 -1.75 -1.43 -6.88
CA GLY A 95 -0.35 -1.15 -6.55
C GLY A 95 -0.16 -0.61 -5.14
N VAL A 96 1.00 -0.88 -4.56
CA VAL A 96 1.42 -0.35 -3.25
C VAL A 96 2.81 0.25 -3.38
N MET A 97 2.97 1.52 -3.02
CA MET A 97 4.26 2.19 -2.98
C MET A 97 4.62 2.53 -1.53
N VAL A 98 5.72 1.96 -1.04
CA VAL A 98 6.32 2.36 0.25
C VAL A 98 7.25 3.52 0.01
N THR A 99 6.85 4.72 0.43
CA THR A 99 7.67 5.92 0.27
C THR A 99 7.31 7.04 1.24
N GLY A 100 8.32 7.68 1.79
CA GLY A 100 8.17 8.97 2.46
C GLY A 100 8.18 10.17 1.50
N SER A 101 8.49 9.97 0.21
CA SER A 101 8.71 11.05 -0.75
C SER A 101 9.71 12.08 -0.18
N HIS A 102 9.29 13.33 0.04
CA HIS A 102 10.15 14.41 0.53
C HIS A 102 10.22 14.54 2.07
N VAL A 103 9.63 13.63 2.85
CA VAL A 103 9.71 13.73 4.33
C VAL A 103 11.06 13.27 4.87
N THR A 104 11.37 13.67 6.09
CA THR A 104 12.60 13.29 6.81
C THR A 104 12.77 11.77 6.90
N ALA A 105 14.01 11.29 7.00
CA ALA A 105 14.34 9.85 6.91
C ALA A 105 13.70 8.98 8.01
N ASN A 106 13.43 9.55 9.19
CA ASN A 106 12.75 8.88 10.30
C ASN A 106 11.25 8.64 10.07
N LEU A 107 10.68 9.27 9.04
CA LEU A 107 9.29 9.04 8.63
C LEU A 107 9.28 8.17 7.36
N ASN A 108 8.19 7.42 7.18
CA ASN A 108 7.91 6.73 5.93
C ASN A 108 6.42 6.86 5.58
N GLY A 109 6.01 6.25 4.48
CA GLY A 109 4.63 6.29 4.02
C GLY A 109 4.26 5.12 3.14
N VAL A 110 2.95 4.95 2.96
CA VAL A 110 2.36 3.96 2.05
C VAL A 110 1.32 4.67 1.18
N LYS A 111 1.44 4.50 -0.13
CA LYS A 111 0.44 4.93 -1.11
C LYS A 111 -0.18 3.71 -1.77
N LEU A 112 -1.49 3.77 -1.97
CA LEU A 112 -2.28 2.68 -2.56
C LEU A 112 -2.82 3.15 -3.91
N PHE A 113 -2.82 2.24 -4.89
CA PHE A 113 -3.20 2.54 -6.27
C PHE A 113 -4.20 1.53 -6.80
N ILE A 114 -5.16 2.01 -7.57
CA ILE A 114 -6.11 1.20 -8.33
C ILE A 114 -6.17 1.71 -9.76
N ALA A 115 -6.06 0.81 -10.74
CA ALA A 115 -6.05 1.16 -12.17
C ALA A 115 -5.01 2.24 -12.56
N GLY A 116 -3.86 2.26 -11.85
CA GLY A 116 -2.75 3.19 -12.13
C GLY A 116 -2.89 4.58 -11.53
N GLU A 117 -3.95 4.85 -10.77
CA GLU A 117 -4.19 6.12 -10.09
C GLU A 117 -4.15 5.92 -8.56
N GLU A 118 -3.70 6.93 -7.81
CA GLU A 118 -3.74 6.89 -6.34
C GLU A 118 -5.21 6.80 -5.89
N VAL A 119 -5.50 6.00 -4.86
CA VAL A 119 -6.87 5.83 -4.36
C VAL A 119 -7.50 7.20 -4.01
N THR A 120 -8.76 7.39 -4.40
CA THR A 120 -9.48 8.65 -4.15
C THR A 120 -9.79 8.81 -2.66
N LYS A 121 -10.20 10.01 -2.22
CA LYS A 121 -10.65 10.21 -0.83
C LYS A 121 -11.85 9.36 -0.43
N ALA A 122 -12.73 9.01 -1.38
CA ALA A 122 -13.82 8.08 -1.13
C ALA A 122 -13.28 6.65 -0.90
N HIS A 123 -12.32 6.21 -1.71
CA HIS A 123 -11.66 4.92 -1.53
C HIS A 123 -10.89 4.85 -0.20
N GLU A 124 -10.16 5.91 0.16
CA GLU A 124 -9.45 6.00 1.46
C GLU A 124 -10.40 5.77 2.63
N LEU A 125 -11.60 6.38 2.60
CA LEU A 125 -12.61 6.22 3.64
C LEU A 125 -13.12 4.77 3.73
N GLU A 126 -13.39 4.12 2.60
CA GLU A 126 -13.80 2.71 2.56
C GLU A 126 -12.72 1.80 3.15
N ILE A 127 -11.47 1.98 2.72
CA ILE A 127 -10.32 1.21 3.22
C ILE A 127 -10.14 1.43 4.72
N GLU A 128 -10.29 2.67 5.18
CA GLU A 128 -10.19 3.01 6.60
C GLU A 128 -11.33 2.41 7.44
N GLN A 129 -12.55 2.35 6.91
CA GLN A 129 -13.67 1.67 7.57
C GLN A 129 -13.40 0.17 7.73
N LEU A 130 -12.90 -0.50 6.67
CA LEU A 130 -12.51 -1.91 6.73
C LEU A 130 -11.37 -2.13 7.72
N PHE A 131 -10.38 -1.25 7.74
CA PHE A 131 -9.26 -1.33 8.68
C PHE A 131 -9.72 -1.22 10.14
N ASN A 132 -10.68 -0.33 10.43
CA ASN A 132 -11.22 -0.15 11.77
C ASN A 132 -12.18 -1.27 12.21
N ALA A 133 -12.84 -1.95 11.28
CA ALA A 133 -13.75 -3.07 11.60
C ALA A 133 -12.99 -4.34 12.00
N ASN A 134 -11.74 -4.48 11.55
CA ASN A 134 -10.87 -5.64 11.79
C ASN A 134 -9.94 -5.48 13.00
N ASN A 135 -10.12 -4.44 13.81
CA ASN A 135 -9.33 -4.08 15.00
C ASN A 135 -10.22 -3.89 16.22
#